data_AF-A0A7X4HZG1-F1
#
_entry.id   AF-A0A7X4HZG1-F1
#
_cell.length_a   1.000
_cell.length_b   1.000
_cell.length_c   1.000
_cell.angle_alpha   90.00
_cell.angle_beta   90.00
_cell.angle_gamma   90.00
#
_symmetry.space_group_name_H-M   'P 1'
#
loop_
_entity.id
_entity.type
_entity.pdbx_description
1 polymer ?
#
loop_
_entity_poly.entity_id
_entity_poly.type
_entity_poly.pdbx_seq_one_letter_code
_entity_poly.pdbx_strand_id
1 'polypeptide(L)'
;MLRNVGAVIAGLVAGMIVNLALVQLNTVLFPLPDGVDLTDTAQMRDAIQDLPGVAWILVFAAHLGQSFVGAWVAARLGASHWMTLAMIVGVVSLGAGIAALPMP
;
A
#
# COMPACT_ATOMS: atom_id res chain seq x y z
N MET A 1 4.84 18.00 19.78
CA MET A 1 5.00 16.53 19.74
C MET A 1 3.69 15.82 19.40
N LEU A 2 2.61 15.96 20.18
CA LEU A 2 1.34 15.27 19.91
C LEU A 2 0.78 15.51 18.49
N ARG A 3 0.86 16.74 17.98
CA ARG A 3 0.48 17.07 16.60
C ARG A 3 1.30 16.32 15.55
N ASN A 4 2.59 16.06 15.79
CA ASN A 4 3.44 15.33 14.85
C ASN A 4 3.12 13.84 14.85
N VAL A 5 2.85 13.26 16.02
CA VAL A 5 2.39 11.86 16.14
C VAL A 5 1.04 11.69 15.43
N GLY A 6 0.09 12.59 15.70
CA GLY A 6 -1.21 12.60 15.02
C GLY A 6 -1.08 12.76 13.50
N ALA A 7 -0.14 13.57 13.03
CA ALA A 7 0.14 13.73 11.60
C ALA A 7 0.67 12.43 10.95
N VAL A 8 1.56 11.70 11.61
CA VAL A 8 2.05 10.40 11.11
C VAL A 8 0.91 9.38 11.05
N ILE A 9 0.09 9.28 12.10
CA ILE A 9 -1.07 8.37 12.12
C ILE A 9 -2.05 8.72 11.00
N ALA A 10 -2.40 10.01 10.86
CA ALA A 10 -3.27 10.48 9.79
C ALA A 10 -2.69 10.17 8.40
N GLY A 11 -1.37 10.32 8.22
CA GLY A 11 -0.66 9.95 7.00
C GLY A 11 -0.77 8.46 6.69
N LEU A 12 -0.50 7.59 7.67
CA LEU A 12 -0.63 6.14 7.50
C LEU A 12 -2.07 5.73 7.11
N VAL A 13 -3.07 6.31 7.78
CA VAL A 13 -4.49 6.04 7.47
C VAL A 13 -4.85 6.51 6.06
N ALA A 14 -4.48 7.76 5.70
CA ALA A 14 -4.75 8.29 4.36
C ALA A 14 -4.06 7.47 3.27
N GLY A 15 -2.81 7.06 3.50
CA GLY A 15 -2.08 6.17 2.61
C GLY A 15 -2.79 4.83 2.45
N MET A 16 -3.23 4.20 3.54
CA MET A 16 -3.94 2.91 3.46
C MET A 16 -5.27 3.02 2.71
N ILE A 17 -6.01 4.13 2.86
CA ILE A 17 -7.23 4.36 2.07
C ILE A 17 -6.91 4.36 0.57
N VAL A 18 -5.82 5.04 0.16
CA VAL A 18 -5.37 5.07 -1.24
C VAL A 18 -4.95 3.68 -1.71
N ASN A 19 -4.21 2.94 -0.89
CA ASN A 19 -3.81 1.56 -1.20
C ASN A 19 -5.03 0.68 -1.46
N LEU A 20 -5.96 0.65 -0.50
CA LEU A 20 -7.15 -0.19 -0.56
C LEU A 20 -8.02 0.17 -1.76
N ALA A 21 -8.18 1.47 -2.06
CA ALA A 21 -8.94 1.90 -3.22
C ALA A 21 -8.33 1.39 -4.54
N LEU A 22 -7.00 1.44 -4.67
CA LEU A 22 -6.28 0.99 -5.86
C LEU A 22 -6.23 -0.54 -5.97
N VAL A 23 -6.07 -1.25 -4.85
CA VAL A 23 -6.17 -2.72 -4.80
C VAL A 23 -7.57 -3.17 -5.18
N GLN A 24 -8.61 -2.52 -4.65
CA GLN A 24 -9.99 -2.86 -4.98
C GLN A 24 -10.28 -2.61 -6.47
N LEU A 25 -9.82 -1.48 -7.01
CA LEU A 25 -9.89 -1.22 -8.45
C LEU A 25 -9.18 -2.33 -9.26
N ASN A 26 -8.02 -2.79 -8.79
CA ASN A 26 -7.30 -3.89 -9.43
C ASN A 26 -8.13 -5.18 -9.45
N THR A 27 -8.77 -5.55 -8.33
CA THR A 27 -9.63 -6.75 -8.27
C THR A 27 -10.89 -6.66 -9.11
N VAL A 28 -11.42 -5.45 -9.34
CA VAL A 28 -12.57 -5.23 -10.23
C VAL A 28 -12.17 -5.35 -11.70
N LEU A 29 -10.99 -4.86 -12.07
CA LEU A 29 -10.50 -4.90 -13.45
C LEU A 29 -9.87 -6.25 -13.82
N PHE A 30 -9.25 -6.92 -12.85
CA PHE A 30 -8.56 -8.19 -12.99
C PHE A 30 -9.00 -9.14 -11.86
N PRO A 31 -10.22 -9.68 -11.95
CA PRO A 31 -10.75 -10.60 -10.96
C PRO A 31 -9.93 -11.90 -10.94
N LEU A 32 -9.72 -12.45 -9.74
CA LEU A 32 -9.17 -13.80 -9.61
C LEU A 32 -10.19 -14.84 -10.08
N PRO A 33 -9.74 -16.03 -10.53
CA PRO A 33 -10.62 -17.15 -10.83
C PRO A 33 -11.52 -17.54 -9.65
N ASP A 34 -12.72 -18.01 -9.96
CA ASP A 34 -13.66 -18.50 -8.94
C ASP A 34 -13.05 -19.66 -8.15
N GLY A 35 -13.17 -19.61 -6.82
CA GLY A 35 -12.72 -20.69 -5.93
C GLY A 35 -11.26 -20.63 -5.51
N VAL A 36 -10.49 -19.60 -5.90
CA VAL A 36 -9.14 -19.38 -5.36
C VAL A 36 -9.20 -19.10 -3.87
N ASP A 37 -8.58 -19.96 -3.07
CA ASP A 37 -8.37 -19.71 -1.65
C ASP A 37 -7.24 -18.68 -1.45
N LEU A 38 -7.60 -17.49 -0.97
CA LEU A 38 -6.65 -16.40 -0.68
C LEU A 38 -5.71 -16.69 0.49
N THR A 39 -5.98 -17.75 1.27
CA THR A 39 -5.13 -18.21 2.35
C THR A 39 -4.14 -19.30 1.92
N ASP A 40 -4.36 -19.89 0.74
CA ASP A 40 -3.46 -20.87 0.13
C ASP A 40 -2.44 -20.17 -0.77
N THR A 41 -1.18 -20.18 -0.33
CA THR A 41 -0.08 -19.52 -1.04
C THR A 41 0.20 -20.12 -2.41
N ALA A 42 -0.10 -21.41 -2.64
CA ALA A 42 0.09 -22.05 -3.93
C ALA A 42 -0.98 -21.59 -4.93
N GLN A 43 -2.26 -21.65 -4.55
CA GLN A 43 -3.35 -21.18 -5.40
C GLN A 43 -3.23 -19.70 -5.72
N MET A 44 -2.81 -18.88 -4.75
CA MET A 44 -2.61 -17.46 -4.97
C MET A 44 -1.41 -17.15 -5.88
N ARG A 45 -0.33 -17.95 -5.83
CA ARG A 45 0.80 -17.82 -6.78
C ARG A 45 0.34 -18.11 -8.21
N ASP A 46 -0.37 -19.21 -8.42
CA ASP A 46 -0.84 -19.61 -9.76
C ASP A 46 -1.77 -18.55 -10.34
N ALA A 47 -2.73 -18.07 -9.53
CA ALA A 47 -3.64 -17.00 -9.95
C ALA A 47 -2.91 -15.69 -10.27
N ILE A 48 -1.85 -15.33 -9.54
CA ILE A 48 -1.04 -14.14 -9.82
C ILE A 48 -0.21 -14.29 -11.10
N GLN A 49 0.27 -15.50 -11.41
CA GLN A 49 1.03 -15.77 -12.64
C GLN A 49 0.18 -15.63 -13.90
N ASP A 50 -1.11 -15.93 -13.81
CA ASP A 50 -2.07 -15.77 -14.91
C ASP A 50 -2.56 -14.33 -15.12
N LEU A 51 -2.27 -13.42 -14.18
CA LEU A 51 -2.65 -12.01 -14.32
C LEU A 51 -1.89 -11.33 -15.46
N PRO A 52 -2.55 -10.50 -16.28
CA PRO A 52 -1.88 -9.75 -17.32
C PRO A 52 -0.89 -8.76 -16.69
N GLY A 53 0.26 -8.55 -17.34
CA GLY A 53 1.32 -7.67 -16.83
C GLY A 53 0.86 -6.25 -16.45
N VAL A 54 -0.22 -5.75 -17.05
CA VAL A 54 -0.83 -4.46 -16.72
C VAL A 54 -1.43 -4.40 -15.30
N ALA A 55 -1.87 -5.52 -14.73
CA ALA A 55 -2.38 -5.59 -13.35
C ALA A 55 -1.30 -5.16 -12.33
N TRP A 56 -0.03 -5.45 -12.62
CA TRP A 56 1.09 -5.02 -11.79
C TRP A 56 1.24 -3.50 -11.72
N ILE A 57 0.82 -2.75 -12.74
CA ILE A 57 0.85 -1.29 -12.70
C ILE A 57 -0.05 -0.76 -11.58
N LEU A 58 -1.23 -1.37 -11.38
CA LEU A 58 -2.13 -0.98 -10.30
C LEU A 58 -1.62 -1.41 -8.93
N VAL A 59 -0.94 -2.56 -8.83
CA VAL A 59 -0.25 -2.99 -7.59
C VAL A 59 0.86 -2.00 -7.22
N PHE A 60 1.72 -1.64 -8.19
CA PHE A 60 2.76 -0.62 -7.97
C PHE A 60 2.13 0.73 -7.62
N ALA A 61 1.08 1.15 -8.33
CA ALA A 61 0.36 2.39 -8.04
C ALA A 61 -0.25 2.37 -6.62
N ALA A 62 -0.76 1.23 -6.15
CA ALA A 62 -1.31 1.08 -4.81
C ALA A 62 -0.25 1.32 -3.73
N HIS A 63 0.94 0.71 -3.85
CA HIS A 63 2.01 0.86 -2.86
C HIS A 63 2.74 2.22 -2.95
N LEU A 64 2.99 2.70 -4.17
CA LEU A 64 3.56 4.03 -4.39
C LEU A 64 2.58 5.13 -3.96
N GLY A 65 1.30 4.98 -4.28
CA GLY A 65 0.23 5.89 -3.87
C GLY A 65 0.08 5.94 -2.35
N GLN A 66 0.12 4.79 -1.67
CA GLN A 66 0.11 4.70 -0.21
C GLN A 66 1.22 5.52 0.42
N SER A 67 2.46 5.26 0.01
CA SER A 67 3.65 5.90 0.58
C SER A 67 3.67 7.39 0.24
N PHE A 68 3.35 7.77 -0.99
CA PHE A 68 3.33 9.17 -1.43
C PHE A 68 2.25 9.99 -0.73
N VAL A 69 0.98 9.57 -0.80
CA VAL A 69 -0.14 10.33 -0.22
C VAL A 69 -0.01 10.35 1.30
N GLY A 70 0.36 9.23 1.92
CA GLY A 70 0.54 9.18 3.37
C GLY A 70 1.68 10.08 3.85
N ALA A 71 2.83 10.06 3.17
CA ALA A 71 3.95 10.94 3.50
C ALA A 71 3.60 12.42 3.30
N TRP A 72 2.88 12.75 2.23
CA TRP A 72 2.42 14.11 1.96
C TRP A 72 1.47 14.62 3.05
N VAL A 73 0.49 13.81 3.45
CA VAL A 73 -0.44 14.13 4.55
C VAL A 73 0.31 14.33 5.87
N ALA A 74 1.24 13.44 6.23
CA ALA A 74 2.03 13.58 7.46
C ALA A 74 2.91 14.83 7.45
N ALA A 75 3.56 15.13 6.32
CA ALA A 75 4.37 16.33 6.16
C ALA A 75 3.54 17.61 6.31
N ARG A 76 2.31 17.63 5.78
CA ARG A 76 1.43 18.80 5.78
C ARG A 76 0.76 19.07 7.13
N LEU A 77 0.37 18.00 7.84
CA LEU A 77 -0.31 18.09 9.13
C LEU A 77 0.66 18.27 10.32
N GLY A 78 1.94 17.95 10.14
CA GLY A 78 2.97 18.14 11.16
C GLY A 78 3.18 19.59 11.59
N ALA A 79 3.65 19.79 12.82
CA ALA A 79 4.09 21.09 13.34
C ALA A 79 5.53 21.44 13.01
N SER A 80 6.37 20.43 12.79
CA SER A 80 7.80 20.59 12.51
C SER A 80 8.34 19.30 11.91
N HIS A 81 9.57 19.34 11.40
CA HIS A 81 10.29 18.17 10.87
C HIS A 81 9.55 17.44 9.73
N TRP A 82 8.94 18.19 8.81
CA TRP A 82 8.13 17.66 7.71
C TRP A 82 8.81 16.51 6.95
N MET A 83 10.13 16.61 6.71
CA MET A 83 10.91 15.57 6.05
C MET A 83 10.99 14.29 6.91
N THR A 84 11.25 14.42 8.21
CA THR A 84 11.29 13.27 9.13
C THR A 84 9.93 12.58 9.21
N LEU A 85 8.84 13.34 9.29
CA LEU A 85 7.48 12.78 9.34
C LEU A 85 7.12 12.04 8.05
N ALA A 86 7.46 12.61 6.89
CA ALA A 86 7.32 11.97 5.59
C ALA A 86 8.11 10.66 5.52
N MET A 87 9.37 10.68 5.95
CA MET A 87 10.26 9.52 5.93
C MET A 87 9.77 8.40 6.86
N ILE A 88 9.21 8.72 8.03
CA ILE A 88 8.61 7.70 8.93
C ILE A 88 7.49 6.95 8.20
N VAL A 89 6.58 7.66 7.54
CA VAL A 89 5.49 7.04 6.78
C VAL A 89 6.03 6.22 5.60
N GLY A 90 7.03 6.74 4.88
CA GLY A 90 7.68 6.04 3.78
C GLY A 90 8.35 4.74 4.21
N VAL A 91 9.13 4.75 5.30
CA VAL A 91 9.82 3.56 5.83
C VAL A 91 8.82 2.51 6.30
N VAL A 92 7.76 2.93 7.02
CA VAL A 92 6.70 2.01 7.45
C VAL A 92 6.00 1.38 6.24
N SER A 93 5.67 2.19 5.23
CA SER A 93 5.01 1.71 4.01
C SER A 93 5.87 0.75 3.19
N LEU A 94 7.17 1.06 3.05
CA LEU A 94 8.13 0.21 2.37
C LEU A 94 8.30 -1.13 3.10
N GLY A 95 8.47 -1.09 4.43
CA GLY A 95 8.59 -2.29 5.25
C GLY A 95 7.35 -3.19 5.13
N ALA A 96 6.15 -2.61 5.14
CA ALA A 96 4.91 -3.34 4.92
C ALA A 96 4.84 -3.96 3.51
N GLY A 97 5.25 -3.22 2.47
CA GLY A 97 5.28 -3.72 1.09
C GLY A 97 6.26 -4.88 0.91
N ILE A 98 7.45 -4.82 1.51
CA ILE A 98 8.43 -5.92 1.49
C ILE A 98 7.87 -7.15 2.22
N ALA A 99 7.23 -6.96 3.37
CA ALA A 99 6.62 -8.05 4.13
C ALA A 99 5.44 -8.72 3.41
N ALA A 100 4.80 -8.03 2.46
CA ALA A 100 3.71 -8.56 1.66
C ALA A 100 4.18 -9.40 0.46
N LEU A 101 5.47 -9.37 0.12
CA LEU A 101 6.00 -10.22 -0.95
C LEU A 101 5.98 -11.69 -0.49
N PRO A 102 5.52 -12.62 -1.35
CA PRO A 102 5.61 -14.04 -1.04
C PRO A 102 7.09 -14.42 -0.86
N MET A 103 7.44 -14.87 0.35
CA MET A 103 8.76 -15.42 0.63
C MET A 103 8.96 -16.68 -0.23
N PRO A 104 10.17 -16.90 -0.78
CA PRO A 104 10.43 -17.99 -1.73
C PRO A 104 10.15 -19.38 -1.15
#